data_AF-A0A523G7T5-F1
#
_entry.id   AF-A0A523G7T5-F1
#
_cell.length_a   1.000
_cell.length_b   1.000
_cell.length_c   1.000
_cell.angle_alpha   90.00
_cell.angle_beta   90.00
_cell.angle_gamma   90.00
#
_symmetry.space_group_name_H-M   'P 1'
#
loop_
_entity.id
_entity.type
_entity.pdbx_description
1 polymer ?
#
loop_
_entity_poly.entity_id
_entity_poly.type
_entity_poly.pdbx_seq_one_letter_code
_entity_poly.pdbx_strand_id
1 'polypeptide(L)'
;MKHITFVSLIVLIAAVSALLFSSKDNLGTLHNSGCSAEAEPLYKRFLAMSKMMGPAPGQKTSAELDDTMSCSLWLFKEGRYQEFIPIAEKAIRLAERELGRDHLDTVTLVNFLAVANDSEGKYTEAEALFKRVLTSREKMFGPKHLLVAHVLNNLGVLYRDQGKYA
;
A
#
# COMPACT_ATOMS: atom_id res chain seq x y z
N MET A 1 44.28 -18.07 28.27
CA MET A 1 43.83 -17.60 26.95
C MET A 1 43.12 -18.76 26.27
N LYS A 2 41.79 -18.79 26.31
CA LYS A 2 41.00 -19.90 25.74
C LYS A 2 40.84 -19.65 24.24
N HIS A 3 41.41 -20.52 23.41
CA HIS A 3 41.20 -20.53 21.97
C HIS A 3 39.70 -20.71 21.69
N ILE A 4 39.03 -19.64 21.26
CA ILE A 4 37.71 -19.74 20.64
C ILE A 4 37.96 -20.44 19.30
N THR A 5 37.55 -21.69 19.20
CA THR A 5 37.70 -22.48 17.98
C THR A 5 36.89 -21.84 16.86
N PHE A 6 37.46 -21.77 15.66
CA PHE A 6 36.88 -21.14 14.46
C PHE A 6 35.43 -21.57 14.17
N VAL A 7 35.08 -22.80 14.56
CA VAL A 7 33.73 -23.38 14.47
C VAL A 7 32.71 -22.62 15.33
N SER A 8 33.08 -22.17 16.53
CA SER A 8 32.18 -21.41 17.41
C SER A 8 31.89 -20.00 16.89
N LEU A 9 32.81 -19.39 16.13
CA LEU A 9 32.60 -18.07 15.53
C LEU A 9 31.64 -18.15 14.32
N ILE A 10 31.74 -19.21 13.51
CA ILE A 10 30.83 -19.43 12.36
C ILE A 10 29.40 -19.70 12.83
N VAL A 11 29.23 -20.49 13.90
CA VAL A 11 27.89 -20.74 14.48
C VAL A 11 27.27 -19.45 15.03
N LEU A 12 28.09 -18.57 15.64
CA LEU A 12 27.62 -17.28 16.13
C LEU A 12 27.22 -16.34 14.98
N ILE A 13 28.01 -16.30 13.90
CA ILE A 13 27.71 -15.48 12.71
C ILE A 13 26.44 -15.98 12.00
N ALA A 14 26.26 -17.30 11.89
CA ALA A 14 25.05 -17.89 11.31
C ALA A 14 23.80 -17.60 12.17
N ALA A 15 23.92 -17.67 13.50
CA ALA A 15 22.83 -17.33 14.41
C ALA A 15 22.45 -15.84 14.36
N VAL A 16 23.44 -14.95 14.28
CA VAL A 16 23.20 -13.50 14.13
C VAL A 16 22.61 -13.18 12.76
N SER A 17 23.04 -13.88 11.70
CA SER A 17 22.49 -13.71 10.34
C SER A 17 21.04 -14.22 10.24
N ALA A 18 20.70 -15.32 10.93
CA ALA A 18 19.33 -15.84 11.02
C ALA A 18 18.40 -14.91 11.82
N LEU A 19 18.92 -14.28 12.89
CA LEU A 19 18.18 -13.26 13.65
C LEU A 19 17.96 -11.97 12.86
N LEU A 20 18.94 -11.54 12.04
CA LEU A 20 18.79 -10.38 11.16
C LEU A 20 17.88 -10.65 9.96
N PHE A 21 17.87 -11.88 9.44
CA PHE A 21 16.94 -12.31 8.38
C PHE A 21 15.49 -12.35 8.91
N SER A 22 15.28 -12.83 10.13
CA SER A 22 13.97 -12.83 10.81
C SER A 22 13.46 -11.42 11.16
N SER A 23 14.32 -10.39 11.22
CA SER A 23 13.90 -9.02 11.54
C SER A 23 13.08 -8.34 10.43
N LYS A 24 13.26 -8.72 9.16
CA LYS A 24 12.45 -8.19 8.04
C LYS A 24 11.08 -8.88 7.96
N ASP A 25 11.04 -10.17 8.26
CA ASP A 25 9.80 -10.96 8.30
C ASP A 25 8.96 -10.64 9.56
N ASN A 26 9.59 -10.19 10.64
CA ASN A 26 8.91 -9.84 11.90
C ASN A 26 8.21 -8.48 11.88
N LEU A 27 8.64 -7.53 11.05
CA LEU A 27 7.95 -6.24 10.89
C LEU A 27 6.63 -6.37 10.12
N GLY A 28 6.55 -7.31 9.17
CA GLY A 28 5.32 -7.65 8.45
C GLY A 28 4.35 -8.53 9.25
N THR A 29 4.86 -9.40 10.13
CA THR A 29 4.03 -10.34 10.91
C THR A 29 3.46 -9.75 12.20
N LEU A 30 4.14 -8.78 12.84
CA LEU A 30 3.60 -8.08 14.02
C LEU A 30 2.45 -7.12 13.71
N HIS A 31 2.36 -6.58 12.48
CA HIS A 31 1.24 -5.72 12.08
C HIS A 31 -0.02 -6.52 11.67
N ASN A 32 0.14 -7.79 11.29
CA ASN A 32 -0.89 -8.57 10.58
C ASN A 32 -1.60 -9.64 11.43
N SER A 33 -1.09 -9.98 12.61
CA SER A 33 -1.55 -11.19 13.33
C SER A 33 -2.60 -10.97 14.43
N GLY A 34 -2.93 -9.71 14.78
CA GLY A 34 -3.96 -9.39 15.80
C GLY A 34 -5.07 -8.47 15.29
N CYS A 35 -4.73 -7.43 14.53
CA CYS A 35 -5.73 -6.47 14.04
C CYS A 35 -6.63 -7.04 12.93
N SER A 36 -6.12 -7.93 12.07
CA SER A 36 -6.85 -8.41 10.88
C SER A 36 -8.08 -9.27 11.22
N ALA A 37 -7.92 -10.21 12.15
CA ALA A 37 -8.97 -11.15 12.56
C ALA A 37 -10.10 -10.46 13.34
N GLU A 38 -9.78 -9.43 14.12
CA GLU A 38 -10.77 -8.64 14.86
C GLU A 38 -11.43 -7.57 13.99
N ALA A 39 -10.70 -6.99 13.02
CA ALA A 39 -11.20 -5.94 12.14
C ALA A 39 -12.11 -6.48 11.02
N GLU A 40 -11.84 -7.68 10.49
CA GLU A 40 -12.62 -8.25 9.39
C GLU A 40 -14.14 -8.40 9.68
N PRO A 41 -14.59 -8.95 10.83
CA PRO A 41 -16.02 -9.03 11.13
C PRO A 41 -16.67 -7.66 11.32
N LEU A 42 -15.94 -6.68 11.88
CA LEU A 42 -16.41 -5.30 12.01
C LEU A 42 -16.57 -4.63 10.65
N TYR A 43 -15.63 -4.86 9.74
CA TYR A 43 -15.66 -4.35 8.38
C TYR A 43 -16.81 -4.98 7.56
N LYS A 44 -17.02 -6.30 7.66
CA LYS A 44 -18.18 -6.97 7.06
C LYS A 44 -19.51 -6.44 7.57
N ARG A 45 -19.59 -6.17 8.88
CA ARG A 45 -20.77 -5.55 9.50
C ARG A 45 -20.99 -4.12 9.00
N PHE A 46 -19.93 -3.32 8.90
CA PHE A 46 -19.99 -1.99 8.30
C PHE A 46 -20.51 -2.02 6.86
N LEU A 47 -19.99 -2.90 6.01
CA LEU A 47 -20.47 -3.07 4.63
C LEU A 47 -21.94 -3.48 4.57
N ALA A 48 -22.38 -4.38 5.45
CA ALA A 48 -23.79 -4.76 5.53
C ALA A 48 -24.68 -3.56 5.92
N MET A 49 -24.23 -2.74 6.88
CA MET A 49 -24.95 -1.52 7.29
C MET A 49 -24.95 -0.45 6.19
N SER A 50 -23.82 -0.24 5.51
CA SER A 50 -23.69 0.69 4.38
C SER A 50 -24.71 0.38 3.28
N LYS A 51 -24.79 -0.89 2.86
CA LYS A 51 -25.77 -1.37 1.87
C LYS A 51 -27.22 -1.13 2.28
N MET A 52 -27.53 -1.11 3.58
CA MET A 52 -28.89 -0.85 4.09
C MET A 52 -29.22 0.63 4.17
N MET A 53 -28.24 1.50 4.45
CA MET A 53 -28.46 2.94 4.63
C MET A 53 -28.43 3.74 3.31
N GLY A 54 -27.79 3.19 2.27
CA GLY A 54 -27.62 3.90 1.00
C GLY A 54 -26.63 5.08 1.12
N PRO A 55 -26.29 5.75 0.00
CA PRO A 55 -25.37 6.88 0.04
C PRO A 55 -26.01 8.05 0.80
N ALA A 56 -25.21 8.78 1.57
CA ALA A 56 -25.69 9.91 2.36
C ALA A 56 -26.26 11.00 1.42
N PRO A 57 -27.40 11.64 1.79
CA PRO A 57 -28.00 12.66 0.95
C PRO A 57 -27.00 13.80 0.71
N GLY A 58 -26.63 14.00 -0.57
CA GLY A 58 -25.65 15.00 -1.00
C GLY A 58 -24.27 14.46 -1.41
N GLN A 59 -24.01 13.15 -1.30
CA GLN A 59 -22.80 12.56 -1.87
C GLN A 59 -22.88 12.49 -3.41
N LYS A 60 -21.78 12.88 -4.07
CA LYS A 60 -21.59 12.67 -5.51
C LYS A 60 -21.13 11.25 -5.86
N THR A 61 -20.67 10.49 -4.85
CA THR A 61 -20.19 9.13 -5.00
C THR A 61 -21.33 8.13 -4.87
N SER A 62 -21.29 7.05 -5.64
CA SER A 62 -22.20 5.93 -5.47
C SER A 62 -21.80 5.13 -4.22
N ALA A 63 -22.79 4.51 -3.58
CA ALA A 63 -22.51 3.56 -2.49
C ALA A 63 -21.56 2.43 -2.93
N GLU A 64 -21.58 2.07 -4.21
CA GLU A 64 -20.64 1.09 -4.76
C GLU A 64 -19.19 1.60 -4.73
N LEU A 65 -18.95 2.88 -5.07
CA LEU A 65 -17.62 3.48 -4.99
C LEU A 65 -17.13 3.53 -3.53
N ASP A 66 -17.96 4.04 -2.62
CA ASP A 66 -17.60 4.17 -1.20
C ASP A 66 -17.30 2.79 -0.57
N ASP A 67 -18.12 1.77 -0.85
CA ASP A 67 -17.90 0.40 -0.37
C ASP A 67 -16.63 -0.21 -0.96
N THR A 68 -16.39 -0.04 -2.26
CA THR A 68 -15.22 -0.59 -2.94
C THR A 68 -13.94 0.10 -2.50
N MET A 69 -13.98 1.43 -2.31
CA MET A 69 -12.87 2.22 -1.77
C MET A 69 -12.51 1.77 -0.36
N SER A 70 -13.51 1.67 0.52
CA SER A 70 -13.32 1.21 1.90
C SER A 70 -12.70 -0.20 1.92
N CYS A 71 -13.10 -1.07 0.98
CA CYS A 71 -12.63 -2.44 0.91
C CYS A 71 -11.17 -2.50 0.46
N SER A 72 -10.85 -1.73 -0.59
CA SER A 72 -9.48 -1.61 -1.07
C SER A 72 -8.55 -1.06 0.01
N LEU A 73 -8.97 -0.03 0.74
CA LEU A 73 -8.15 0.59 1.76
C LEU A 73 -7.89 -0.35 2.94
N TRP A 74 -8.90 -1.14 3.31
CA TRP A 74 -8.75 -2.19 4.32
C TRP A 74 -7.76 -3.27 3.86
N LEU A 75 -7.95 -3.86 2.67
CA LEU A 75 -7.05 -4.89 2.13
C LEU A 75 -5.59 -4.41 2.02
N PHE A 76 -5.40 -3.14 1.65
CA PHE A 76 -4.08 -2.51 1.59
C PHE A 76 -3.42 -2.43 2.98
N LYS A 77 -4.20 -2.10 4.02
CA LYS A 77 -3.70 -2.04 5.41
C LYS A 77 -3.32 -3.41 5.96
N GLU A 78 -4.06 -4.46 5.57
CA GLU A 78 -3.75 -5.84 5.93
C GLU A 78 -2.56 -6.43 5.13
N GLY A 79 -2.01 -5.68 4.16
CA GLY A 79 -0.92 -6.15 3.31
C GLY A 79 -1.33 -7.26 2.32
N ARG A 80 -2.64 -7.47 2.10
CA ARG A 80 -3.19 -8.46 1.15
C ARG A 80 -3.18 -7.90 -0.27
N TYR A 81 -1.99 -7.63 -0.80
CA TYR A 81 -1.82 -6.90 -2.07
C TYR A 81 -2.41 -7.62 -3.28
N GLN A 82 -2.34 -8.95 -3.33
CA GLN A 82 -2.94 -9.77 -4.39
C GLN A 82 -4.46 -9.61 -4.50
N GLU A 83 -5.15 -9.50 -3.36
CA GLU A 83 -6.61 -9.27 -3.35
C GLU A 83 -6.95 -7.79 -3.50
N PHE A 84 -6.08 -6.91 -3.02
CA PHE A 84 -6.23 -5.47 -3.15
C PHE A 84 -6.19 -5.00 -4.61
N ILE A 85 -5.24 -5.46 -5.41
CA ILE A 85 -5.04 -5.00 -6.80
C ILE A 85 -6.34 -5.01 -7.63
N PRO A 86 -7.07 -6.13 -7.78
CA PRO A 86 -8.29 -6.15 -8.59
C PRO A 86 -9.41 -5.26 -8.03
N ILE A 87 -9.51 -5.13 -6.71
CA ILE A 87 -10.49 -4.26 -6.04
C ILE A 87 -10.13 -2.79 -6.23
N ALA A 88 -8.85 -2.44 -6.13
CA ALA A 88 -8.34 -1.09 -6.34
C ALA A 88 -8.53 -0.65 -7.79
N GLU A 89 -8.27 -1.52 -8.78
CA GLU A 89 -8.56 -1.24 -10.19
C GLU A 89 -10.05 -0.97 -10.43
N LYS A 90 -10.92 -1.75 -9.78
CA LYS A 90 -12.37 -1.48 -9.83
C LYS A 90 -12.72 -0.13 -9.19
N ALA A 91 -12.18 0.16 -8.01
CA ALA A 91 -12.39 1.43 -7.31
C ALA A 91 -11.91 2.63 -8.16
N ILE A 92 -10.76 2.52 -8.81
CA ILE A 92 -10.23 3.58 -9.69
C ILE A 92 -11.15 3.81 -10.88
N ARG A 93 -11.66 2.75 -11.54
CA ARG A 93 -12.61 2.91 -12.66
C ARG A 93 -13.89 3.62 -12.23
N LEU A 94 -14.41 3.30 -11.05
CA LEU A 94 -15.59 3.97 -10.50
C LEU A 94 -15.28 5.43 -10.13
N ALA A 95 -14.16 5.68 -9.46
CA ALA A 95 -13.72 7.02 -9.04
C ALA A 95 -13.46 7.93 -10.25
N GLU A 96 -12.81 7.43 -11.30
CA GLU A 96 -12.58 8.18 -12.54
C GLU A 96 -13.89 8.56 -13.24
N ARG A 97 -14.92 7.70 -13.17
CA ARG A 97 -16.23 7.95 -13.76
C ARG A 97 -17.05 8.98 -12.98
N GLU A 98 -17.03 8.91 -11.65
CA GLU A 98 -17.92 9.70 -10.78
C GLU A 98 -17.29 11.01 -10.31
N LEU A 99 -16.01 10.97 -9.96
CA LEU A 99 -15.26 12.08 -9.36
C LEU A 99 -14.30 12.73 -10.35
N GLY A 100 -13.84 11.96 -11.34
CA GLY A 100 -12.86 12.39 -12.32
C GLY A 100 -11.43 11.96 -11.99
N ARG A 101 -10.57 12.05 -13.01
CA ARG A 101 -9.20 11.52 -12.97
C ARG A 101 -8.27 12.24 -12.00
N ASP A 102 -8.47 13.55 -11.84
CA ASP A 102 -7.66 14.43 -11.00
C ASP A 102 -8.27 14.64 -9.60
N HIS A 103 -9.34 13.89 -9.26
CA HIS A 103 -9.90 13.96 -7.91
C HIS A 103 -8.93 13.37 -6.87
N LEU A 104 -8.89 13.96 -5.68
CA LEU A 104 -7.95 13.57 -4.63
C LEU A 104 -8.06 12.07 -4.27
N ASP A 105 -9.29 11.56 -4.19
CA ASP A 105 -9.57 10.16 -3.89
C ASP A 105 -9.06 9.22 -4.98
N THR A 106 -9.30 9.55 -6.25
CA THR A 106 -8.79 8.80 -7.40
C THR A 106 -7.26 8.75 -7.36
N VAL A 107 -6.61 9.90 -7.16
CA VAL A 107 -5.16 10.01 -7.08
C VAL A 107 -4.59 9.22 -5.89
N THR A 108 -5.32 9.18 -4.77
CA THR A 108 -4.95 8.44 -3.57
C THR A 108 -5.03 6.92 -3.79
N LEU A 109 -6.10 6.43 -4.44
CA LEU A 109 -6.22 5.01 -4.82
C LEU A 109 -5.09 4.57 -5.76
N VAL A 110 -4.78 5.38 -6.78
CA VAL A 110 -3.69 5.08 -7.73
C VAL A 110 -2.34 5.02 -7.00
N ASN A 111 -2.12 5.86 -6.00
CA ASN A 111 -0.91 5.81 -5.17
C ASN A 111 -0.82 4.49 -4.37
N PHE A 112 -1.92 4.00 -3.80
CA PHE A 112 -1.92 2.72 -3.11
C PHE A 112 -1.71 1.55 -4.07
N LEU A 113 -2.27 1.61 -5.28
CA LEU A 113 -1.99 0.63 -6.33
C LEU A 113 -0.50 0.59 -6.71
N ALA A 114 0.15 1.74 -6.80
CA ALA A 114 1.58 1.81 -7.07
C ALA A 114 2.42 1.12 -5.98
N VAL A 115 2.11 1.38 -4.70
CA VAL A 115 2.79 0.75 -3.56
C VAL A 115 2.56 -0.77 -3.53
N ALA A 116 1.35 -1.22 -3.84
CA ALA A 116 1.04 -2.66 -3.90
C ALA A 116 1.82 -3.35 -5.03
N ASN A 117 1.93 -2.73 -6.20
CA ASN A 117 2.71 -3.27 -7.30
C ASN A 117 4.22 -3.32 -6.99
N ASP A 118 4.74 -2.30 -6.30
CA ASP A 118 6.13 -2.29 -5.82
C ASP A 118 6.39 -3.46 -4.85
N SER A 119 5.47 -3.69 -3.91
CA SER A 119 5.55 -4.80 -2.94
C SER A 119 5.49 -6.18 -3.60
N GLU A 120 4.83 -6.29 -4.76
CA GLU A 120 4.73 -7.51 -5.58
C GLU A 120 5.88 -7.63 -6.60
N GLY A 121 6.87 -6.73 -6.60
CA GLY A 121 8.00 -6.73 -7.52
C GLY A 121 7.67 -6.27 -8.94
N LYS A 122 6.47 -5.74 -9.18
CA LYS A 122 6.02 -5.18 -10.47
C LYS A 122 6.47 -3.73 -10.61
N TYR A 123 7.79 -3.55 -10.65
CA TYR A 123 8.39 -2.23 -10.50
C TYR A 123 8.11 -1.27 -11.65
N THR A 124 7.96 -1.79 -12.88
CA THR A 124 7.66 -0.97 -14.08
C THR A 124 6.27 -0.36 -14.00
N GLU A 125 5.29 -1.18 -13.58
CA GLU A 125 3.91 -0.78 -13.37
C GLU A 125 3.80 0.23 -12.22
N ALA A 126 4.50 -0.05 -11.11
CA ALA A 126 4.57 0.88 -9.97
C ALA A 126 5.15 2.24 -10.39
N GLU A 127 6.22 2.27 -11.20
CA GLU A 127 6.84 3.51 -11.68
C GLU A 127 5.86 4.36 -12.49
N ALA A 128 5.15 3.74 -13.43
CA ALA A 128 4.17 4.42 -14.27
C ALA A 128 3.05 5.04 -13.42
N LEU A 129 2.57 4.30 -12.41
CA LEU A 129 1.52 4.78 -11.50
C LEU A 129 2.01 5.91 -10.59
N PHE A 130 3.21 5.81 -10.01
CA PHE A 130 3.77 6.89 -9.20
C PHE A 130 4.01 8.16 -10.01
N LYS A 131 4.50 8.06 -11.25
CA LYS A 131 4.64 9.23 -12.14
C LYS A 131 3.30 9.89 -12.43
N ARG A 132 2.25 9.09 -12.66
CA ARG A 132 0.88 9.61 -12.81
C ARG A 132 0.43 10.37 -11.56
N VAL A 133 0.63 9.80 -10.37
CA VAL A 133 0.26 10.44 -9.09
C VAL A 133 1.04 11.73 -8.86
N LEU A 134 2.33 11.74 -9.22
CA LEU A 134 3.19 12.91 -9.09
C LEU A 134 2.62 14.08 -9.89
N THR A 135 2.36 13.88 -11.19
CA THR A 135 1.79 14.92 -12.07
C THR A 135 0.46 15.46 -11.53
N SER A 136 -0.44 14.58 -11.06
CA SER A 136 -1.72 15.03 -10.50
C SER A 136 -1.53 15.81 -9.20
N ARG A 137 -0.68 15.36 -8.27
CA ARG A 137 -0.45 16.07 -6.99
C ARG A 137 0.28 17.39 -7.16
N GLU A 138 1.22 17.49 -8.11
CA GLU A 138 1.87 18.75 -8.46
C GLU A 138 0.86 19.76 -9.02
N LYS A 139 -0.07 19.31 -9.87
CA LYS A 139 -1.14 20.16 -10.41
C LYS A 139 -2.11 20.64 -9.32
N MET A 140 -2.42 19.80 -8.35
CA MET A 140 -3.39 20.10 -7.28
C MET A 140 -2.82 21.00 -6.17
N PHE A 141 -1.58 20.74 -5.75
CA PHE A 141 -1.00 21.35 -4.54
C PHE A 141 0.27 22.15 -4.79
N GLY A 142 0.83 22.08 -6.01
CA GLY A 142 2.13 22.65 -6.35
C GLY A 142 3.31 21.73 -5.99
N PRO A 143 4.49 21.96 -6.60
CA PRO A 143 5.64 21.06 -6.51
C PRO A 143 6.33 21.02 -5.14
N LYS A 144 6.06 22.00 -4.27
CA LYS A 144 6.66 22.09 -2.93
C LYS A 144 5.81 21.48 -1.82
N HIS A 145 4.68 20.85 -2.16
CA HIS A 145 3.77 20.28 -1.18
C HIS A 145 4.28 18.97 -0.60
N LEU A 146 3.98 18.69 0.68
CA LEU A 146 4.40 17.46 1.37
C LEU A 146 3.93 16.20 0.65
N LEU A 147 2.70 16.20 0.11
CA LEU A 147 2.16 15.06 -0.65
C LEU A 147 2.93 14.76 -1.95
N VAL A 148 3.57 15.76 -2.55
CA VAL A 148 4.47 15.60 -3.71
C VAL A 148 5.79 14.99 -3.25
N ALA A 149 6.35 15.49 -2.15
CA ALA A 149 7.57 14.94 -1.56
C ALA A 149 7.44 13.46 -1.18
N HIS A 150 6.27 13.05 -0.65
CA HIS A 150 6.01 11.63 -0.37
C HIS A 150 6.07 10.73 -1.61
N VAL A 151 5.56 11.20 -2.76
CA VAL A 151 5.58 10.42 -4.01
C VAL A 151 6.99 10.35 -4.57
N LEU A 152 7.75 11.45 -4.51
CA LEU A 152 9.15 11.48 -4.90
C LEU A 152 9.99 10.51 -4.04
N ASN A 153 9.73 10.45 -2.74
CA ASN A 153 10.37 9.47 -1.86
C ASN A 153 10.04 8.03 -2.27
N ASN A 154 8.78 7.73 -2.59
CA ASN A 154 8.39 6.40 -3.05
C ASN A 154 9.04 6.02 -4.39
N LEU A 155 9.17 6.97 -5.32
CA LEU A 155 9.93 6.76 -6.57
C LEU A 155 11.42 6.50 -6.30
N GLY A 156 12.02 7.20 -5.33
CA GLY A 156 13.41 6.95 -4.92
C GLY A 156 13.61 5.55 -4.33
N VAL A 157 12.69 5.11 -3.48
CA VAL A 157 12.65 3.74 -2.94
C VAL A 157 12.52 2.72 -4.07
N LEU A 158 11.58 2.93 -4.99
CA LEU A 158 11.37 2.06 -6.14
C LEU A 158 12.64 1.92 -6.99
N TYR A 159 13.36 3.01 -7.28
CA TYR A 159 14.60 2.95 -8.07
C TYR A 159 15.75 2.25 -7.34
N ARG A 160 15.85 2.44 -6.02
CA ARG A 160 16.79 1.68 -5.18
C ARG A 160 16.49 0.18 -5.25
N ASP A 161 15.23 -0.19 -5.14
CA ASP A 161 14.80 -1.59 -5.09
C ASP A 161 14.91 -2.27 -6.47
N GLN A 162 14.82 -1.50 -7.56
CA GLN A 162 15.19 -1.93 -8.92
C GLN A 162 16.71 -2.10 -9.14
N GLY A 163 17.54 -1.74 -8.17
CA GLY A 163 19.00 -1.78 -8.32
C GLY A 163 19.56 -0.77 -9.32
N LYS A 164 18.78 0.25 -9.69
CA LYS A 164 19.21 1.35 -10.56
C LYS A 164 20.03 2.35 -9.75
N TYR A 165 21.18 1.90 -9.26
CA TYR A 165 22.23 2.78 -8.75
C TYR A 165 22.96 3.37 -9.95
N ALA A 166 22.60 4.59 -10.34
CA ALA A 166 23.35 5.37 -11.32
C ALA A 166 24.53 6.08 -10.62
#